data_AF-A0A961FC85-F1
#
_entry.id   AF-A0A961FC85-F1
#
_cell.length_a   1.000
_cell.length_b   1.000
_cell.length_c   1.000
_cell.angle_alpha   90.00
_cell.angle_beta   90.00
_cell.angle_gamma   90.00
#
_symmetry.space_group_name_H-M   'P 1'
#
loop_
_entity.id
_entity.type
_entity.pdbx_description
1 polymer ?
#
loop_
_entity_poly.entity_id
_entity_poly.type
_entity_poly.pdbx_seq_one_letter_code
_entity_poly.pdbx_strand_id
1 'polypeptide(L)'
;MRKKNYFKIASLFILISLFQACSGGSKISFVIDNPTEGVLQFKIDDQDYNLAPGDLEEISLKAGLHHLEGALVGKVNFMVYANRPGGMINPSLSPYVVVRELYVVENTANPMGSSFMNRQKVTIDGVEFNGLFQRYATLFIEKNWKYGLKEDFPETISLQQNMKSNIQAKIFRQKDFITYYENYTQQPGYFAKNRQNSPEEKDKSLPLAVSPLPSLSDAALEKAMKELKEVYQEYLKASSAGEQEDLQKAYTQKSSDFLKIYATRARSLGLEENRKHTEISSAMTNAFSASVLVLP
;
A
#
# COMPACT_ATOMS: atom_id res chain seq x y z
N MET A 1 65.03 -48.21 -26.82
CA MET A 1 64.57 -48.26 -25.41
C MET A 1 65.18 -47.11 -24.62
N ARG A 2 64.39 -46.08 -24.29
CA ARG A 2 64.66 -45.09 -23.24
C ARG A 2 63.36 -44.35 -22.94
N LYS A 3 62.74 -44.68 -21.81
CA LYS A 3 61.62 -43.92 -21.23
C LYS A 3 62.15 -42.58 -20.73
N LYS A 4 61.47 -41.47 -21.02
CA LYS A 4 61.61 -40.24 -20.24
C LYS A 4 60.22 -39.70 -19.91
N ASN A 5 60.08 -39.44 -18.62
CA ASN A 5 58.85 -39.21 -17.88
C ASN A 5 58.29 -37.82 -18.20
N TYR A 6 56.99 -37.75 -18.52
CA TYR A 6 56.27 -36.48 -18.58
C TYR A 6 55.87 -36.07 -17.16
N PHE A 7 56.45 -34.97 -16.71
CA PHE A 7 56.13 -34.29 -15.46
C PHE A 7 54.74 -33.65 -15.63
N LYS A 8 53.71 -34.20 -14.98
CA LYS A 8 52.37 -33.61 -14.96
C LYS A 8 52.37 -32.43 -13.99
N ILE A 9 52.45 -31.21 -14.52
CA ILE A 9 52.13 -30.00 -13.76
C ILE A 9 50.60 -29.91 -13.71
N ALA A 10 50.02 -30.31 -12.59
CA ALA A 10 48.62 -30.08 -12.29
C ALA A 10 48.44 -28.57 -12.01
N SER A 11 47.97 -27.84 -13.01
CA SER A 11 47.59 -26.43 -12.86
C SER A 11 46.21 -26.38 -12.19
N LEU A 12 46.21 -26.07 -10.89
CA LEU A 12 45.02 -25.85 -10.07
C LEU A 12 44.42 -24.48 -10.46
N PHE A 13 43.49 -24.47 -11.42
CA PHE A 13 42.63 -23.31 -11.67
C PHE A 13 41.65 -23.19 -10.49
N ILE A 14 41.99 -22.31 -9.55
CA ILE A 14 41.06 -21.85 -8.51
C ILE A 14 40.01 -21.00 -9.24
N LEU A 15 38.86 -21.62 -9.50
CA LEU A 15 37.65 -20.92 -9.91
C LEU A 15 37.24 -20.03 -8.74
N ILE A 16 37.59 -18.74 -8.80
CA ILE A 16 37.04 -17.73 -7.90
C ILE A 16 35.58 -17.57 -8.31
N SER A 17 34.73 -18.42 -7.74
CA SER A 17 33.29 -18.25 -7.74
C SER A 17 33.00 -16.99 -6.94
N LEU A 18 33.00 -15.84 -7.60
CA LEU A 18 32.25 -14.70 -7.12
C LEU A 18 30.80 -15.18 -7.04
N PHE A 19 30.37 -15.57 -5.84
CA PHE A 19 28.98 -15.47 -5.44
C PHE A 19 28.64 -13.98 -5.51
N GLN A 20 28.37 -13.50 -6.72
CA GLN A 20 27.32 -12.53 -6.89
C GLN A 20 26.08 -13.26 -6.38
N ALA A 21 25.83 -13.13 -5.07
CA ALA A 21 24.48 -13.21 -4.59
C ALA A 21 23.74 -12.14 -5.40
N CYS A 22 23.15 -12.55 -6.52
CA CYS A 22 22.06 -11.82 -7.11
C CYS A 22 20.97 -11.83 -6.03
N SER A 23 21.07 -10.88 -5.09
CA SER A 23 19.94 -10.37 -4.35
C SER A 23 19.04 -9.67 -5.38
N GLY A 24 18.42 -10.48 -6.24
CA GLY A 24 17.31 -10.06 -7.07
C GLY A 24 16.18 -9.80 -6.11
N GLY A 25 16.22 -8.63 -5.46
CA GLY A 25 15.15 -8.17 -4.57
C GLY A 25 13.84 -8.24 -5.32
N SER A 26 12.78 -8.63 -4.61
CA SER A 26 11.45 -8.60 -5.20
C SER A 26 11.20 -7.19 -5.75
N LYS A 27 10.71 -7.16 -6.98
CA LYS A 27 10.33 -5.96 -7.69
C LYS A 27 8.84 -5.73 -7.44
N ILE A 28 8.49 -4.53 -7.00
CA ILE A 28 7.12 -4.14 -6.66
C ILE A 28 6.64 -3.19 -7.74
N SER A 29 5.46 -3.46 -8.30
CA SER A 29 4.89 -2.65 -9.39
C SER A 29 4.11 -1.46 -8.86
N PHE A 30 4.35 -0.29 -9.46
CA PHE A 30 3.60 0.93 -9.18
C PHE A 30 3.07 1.55 -10.47
N VAL A 31 1.97 2.27 -10.34
CA VAL A 31 1.44 3.14 -11.40
C VAL A 31 1.71 4.58 -11.03
N ILE A 32 2.09 5.39 -12.00
CA ILE A 32 2.18 6.84 -11.89
C ILE A 32 1.25 7.44 -12.94
N ASP A 33 0.40 8.37 -12.53
CA ASP A 33 -0.58 9.01 -13.38
C ASP A 33 -0.43 10.53 -13.30
N ASN A 34 -0.61 11.21 -14.44
CA ASN A 34 -0.73 12.65 -14.49
C ASN A 34 -2.17 13.05 -14.88
N PRO A 35 -3.06 13.27 -13.90
CA PRO A 35 -4.43 13.68 -14.18
C PRO A 35 -4.56 15.19 -14.37
N THR A 36 -3.45 15.94 -14.37
CA THR A 36 -3.45 17.39 -14.46
C THR A 36 -3.37 17.87 -15.91
N GLU A 37 -3.65 19.16 -16.13
CA GLU A 37 -3.52 19.81 -17.45
C GLU A 37 -2.07 20.22 -17.78
N GLY A 38 -1.16 20.11 -16.80
CA GLY A 38 0.25 20.46 -16.95
C GLY A 38 1.14 19.23 -17.08
N VAL A 39 2.36 19.45 -17.56
CA VAL A 39 3.40 18.42 -17.54
C VAL A 39 3.82 18.13 -16.09
N LEU A 40 3.85 16.86 -15.71
CA LEU A 40 4.26 16.41 -14.37
C LEU A 40 5.73 15.97 -14.40
N GLN A 41 6.58 16.74 -13.72
CA GLN A 41 8.01 16.48 -13.58
C GLN A 41 8.36 16.10 -12.15
N PHE A 42 9.11 15.01 -12.01
CA PHE A 42 9.63 14.53 -10.73
C PHE A 42 10.78 13.55 -10.99
N LYS A 43 11.47 13.17 -9.93
CA LYS A 43 12.59 12.23 -9.97
C LYS A 43 12.35 11.13 -8.95
N ILE A 44 12.66 9.89 -9.31
CA ILE A 44 12.77 8.77 -8.36
C ILE A 44 14.17 8.19 -8.48
N ASP A 45 14.89 8.17 -7.37
CA ASP A 45 16.32 7.87 -7.29
C ASP A 45 17.11 8.70 -8.30
N ASP A 46 17.73 8.05 -9.30
CA ASP A 46 18.51 8.70 -10.36
C ASP A 46 17.73 8.90 -11.66
N GLN A 47 16.45 8.50 -11.71
CA GLN A 47 15.63 8.57 -12.92
C GLN A 47 14.68 9.77 -12.91
N ASP A 48 14.79 10.60 -13.94
CA ASP A 48 13.87 11.70 -14.21
C ASP A 48 12.61 11.22 -14.94
N TYR A 49 11.46 11.72 -14.52
CA TYR A 49 10.16 11.43 -15.11
C TYR A 49 9.51 12.72 -15.60
N ASN A 50 8.90 12.63 -16.78
CA ASN A 50 8.28 13.76 -17.47
C ASN A 50 6.99 13.29 -18.16
N LEU A 51 5.87 13.30 -17.44
CA LEU A 51 4.58 12.79 -17.92
C LEU A 51 3.74 13.91 -18.51
N ALA A 52 3.25 13.74 -19.74
CA ALA A 52 2.33 14.71 -20.34
C ALA A 52 0.94 14.65 -19.66
N PRO A 53 0.08 15.66 -19.86
CA PRO A 53 -1.30 15.63 -19.36
C PRO A 53 -2.05 14.36 -19.78
N GLY A 54 -2.61 13.64 -18.81
CA GLY A 54 -3.36 12.39 -19.02
C GLY A 54 -2.51 11.13 -19.17
N ASP A 55 -1.18 11.25 -19.19
CA ASP A 55 -0.28 10.10 -19.28
C ASP A 55 -0.28 9.25 -18.01
N LEU A 56 0.10 7.98 -18.22
CA LEU A 56 0.20 6.98 -17.18
C LEU A 56 1.39 6.09 -17.50
N GLU A 57 2.22 5.84 -16.49
CA GLU A 57 3.40 5.00 -16.56
C GLU A 57 3.34 3.89 -15.50
N GLU A 58 3.74 2.68 -15.88
CA GLU A 58 3.96 1.58 -14.94
C GLU A 58 5.45 1.46 -14.67
N ILE A 59 5.82 1.51 -13.40
CA ILE A 59 7.21 1.38 -12.96
C ILE A 59 7.37 0.21 -12.01
N SER A 60 8.62 -0.20 -11.82
CA SER A 60 8.95 -1.30 -10.92
C SER A 60 10.14 -0.93 -10.05
N LEU A 61 9.91 -0.84 -8.75
CA LEU A 61 10.92 -0.50 -7.76
C LEU A 61 11.39 -1.77 -7.04
N LYS A 62 12.66 -1.82 -6.65
CA LYS A 62 13.15 -2.91 -5.79
C LYS A 62 12.66 -2.67 -4.36
N ALA A 63 12.59 -3.71 -3.54
CA ALA A 63 12.47 -3.49 -2.10
C ALA A 63 13.69 -2.71 -1.57
N GLY A 64 13.45 -1.75 -0.69
CA GLY A 64 14.49 -0.93 -0.07
C GLY A 64 14.18 0.56 -0.03
N LEU A 65 15.20 1.34 0.33
CA LEU A 65 15.13 2.79 0.44
C LEU A 65 15.17 3.44 -0.94
N HIS A 66 14.23 4.35 -1.17
CA HIS A 66 14.11 5.15 -2.38
C HIS A 66 13.94 6.63 -2.05
N HIS A 67 14.24 7.47 -3.03
CA HIS A 67 14.15 8.93 -2.91
C HIS A 67 13.24 9.46 -4.01
N LEU A 68 12.27 10.29 -3.66
CA LEU A 68 11.43 11.01 -4.61
C LEU A 68 11.67 12.52 -4.46
N GLU A 69 11.83 13.22 -5.56
CA GLU A 69 11.88 14.68 -5.60
C GLU A 69 10.83 15.21 -6.59
N GLY A 70 9.93 16.07 -6.11
CA GLY A 70 8.89 16.67 -6.94
C GLY A 70 8.48 18.05 -6.46
N ALA A 71 7.98 18.89 -7.36
CA ALA A 71 7.68 20.29 -7.05
C ALA A 71 6.65 20.49 -5.92
N LEU A 72 5.67 19.59 -5.79
CA LEU A 72 4.62 19.68 -4.77
C LEU A 72 4.96 19.01 -3.45
N VAL A 73 5.71 17.90 -3.50
CA VAL A 73 6.01 17.05 -2.34
C VAL A 73 7.41 17.27 -1.78
N GLY A 74 8.24 18.07 -2.46
CA GLY A 74 9.63 18.29 -2.08
C GLY A 74 10.45 17.01 -2.23
N LYS A 75 11.41 16.83 -1.32
CA LYS A 75 12.24 15.62 -1.21
C LYS A 75 11.64 14.69 -0.18
N VAL A 76 11.39 13.44 -0.58
CA VAL A 76 10.75 12.41 0.23
C VAL A 76 11.59 11.15 0.20
N ASN A 77 11.97 10.66 1.38
CA ASN A 77 12.54 9.33 1.55
C ASN A 77 11.42 8.34 1.79
N PHE A 78 11.43 7.20 1.11
CA PHE A 78 10.41 6.18 1.31
C PHE A 78 10.99 4.77 1.22
N MET A 79 10.42 3.86 2.00
CA MET A 79 10.77 2.46 2.00
C MET A 79 9.77 1.69 1.14
N VAL A 80 10.25 0.90 0.16
CA VAL A 80 9.45 -0.08 -0.57
C VAL A 80 9.63 -1.44 0.08
N TYR A 81 8.51 -2.09 0.43
CA TYR A 81 8.52 -3.37 1.10
C TYR A 81 8.36 -4.55 0.14
N ALA A 82 9.20 -5.57 0.33
CA ALA A 82 9.19 -6.80 -0.44
C ALA A 82 7.86 -7.54 -0.38
N ASN A 83 7.52 -8.22 -1.49
CA ASN A 83 6.36 -9.13 -1.58
C ASN A 83 5.01 -8.43 -1.31
N ARG A 84 4.91 -7.15 -1.68
CA ARG A 84 3.70 -6.35 -1.53
C ARG A 84 3.00 -6.08 -2.87
N PRO A 85 1.69 -5.77 -2.85
CA PRO A 85 0.92 -5.48 -4.06
C PRO A 85 1.37 -4.23 -4.82
N GLY A 86 2.11 -3.32 -4.16
CA GLY A 86 2.46 -2.02 -4.71
C GLY A 86 1.29 -1.04 -4.64
N GLY A 87 1.16 -0.18 -5.63
CA GLY A 87 0.16 0.88 -5.56
C GLY A 87 0.31 1.94 -6.63
N MET A 88 -0.13 3.13 -6.28
CA MET A 88 0.08 4.34 -7.07
C MET A 88 1.04 5.26 -6.34
N ILE A 89 1.98 5.84 -7.09
CA ILE A 89 2.74 7.01 -6.67
C ILE A 89 2.07 8.22 -7.32
N ASN A 90 1.67 9.19 -6.52
CA ASN A 90 0.89 10.37 -6.92
C ASN A 90 1.66 11.66 -6.59
N PRO A 91 2.72 12.01 -7.36
CA PRO A 91 3.49 13.23 -7.12
C PRO A 91 2.67 14.52 -7.27
N SER A 92 1.52 14.44 -7.96
CA SER A 92 0.63 15.58 -8.19
C SER A 92 -0.32 15.88 -7.01
N LEU A 93 -0.41 14.97 -6.04
CA LEU A 93 -1.40 14.94 -4.95
C LEU A 93 -2.83 15.11 -5.47
N SER A 94 -3.09 14.61 -6.68
CA SER A 94 -4.42 14.69 -7.28
C SER A 94 -5.36 13.68 -6.63
N PRO A 95 -6.65 14.02 -6.51
CA PRO A 95 -7.62 13.13 -5.90
C PRO A 95 -7.98 11.95 -6.82
N TYR A 96 -7.96 10.75 -6.23
CA TYR A 96 -8.45 9.51 -6.81
C TYR A 96 -9.56 8.93 -5.96
N VAL A 97 -10.44 8.15 -6.59
CA VAL A 97 -11.53 7.47 -5.91
C VAL A 97 -11.47 5.99 -6.25
N VAL A 98 -11.40 5.14 -5.21
CA VAL A 98 -11.56 3.69 -5.38
C VAL A 98 -13.01 3.35 -5.11
N VAL A 99 -13.70 2.85 -6.12
CA VAL A 99 -15.09 2.39 -6.03
C VAL A 99 -15.13 0.88 -5.88
N ARG A 100 -16.06 0.37 -5.06
CA ARG A 100 -16.32 -1.04 -4.85
C ARG A 100 -17.74 -1.39 -5.29
N GLU A 101 -17.86 -2.42 -6.12
CA GLU A 101 -19.16 -2.94 -6.57
C GLU A 101 -19.33 -4.39 -6.11
N LEU A 102 -20.55 -4.73 -5.69
CA LEU A 102 -20.95 -6.08 -5.33
C LEU A 102 -21.63 -6.75 -6.54
N TYR A 103 -20.98 -7.78 -7.06
CA TYR A 103 -21.52 -8.65 -8.11
C TYR A 103 -22.18 -9.86 -7.46
N VAL A 104 -23.39 -10.19 -7.87
CA VAL A 104 -24.21 -11.24 -7.25
C VAL A 104 -24.81 -12.12 -8.34
N VAL A 105 -24.77 -13.43 -8.14
CA VAL A 105 -25.55 -14.36 -8.98
C VAL A 105 -27.02 -14.09 -8.73
N GLU A 106 -27.78 -13.92 -9.82
CA GLU A 106 -29.22 -13.67 -9.75
C GLU A 106 -29.93 -14.66 -8.80
N ASN A 107 -30.92 -14.16 -8.06
CA ASN A 107 -31.69 -14.93 -7.06
C ASN A 107 -30.87 -15.44 -5.85
N THR A 108 -29.67 -14.92 -5.60
CA THR A 108 -28.94 -15.20 -4.36
C THR A 108 -29.55 -14.44 -3.20
N ALA A 109 -30.18 -15.17 -2.26
CA ALA A 109 -30.56 -14.61 -0.96
C ALA A 109 -29.30 -14.33 -0.12
N ASN A 110 -29.24 -13.15 0.51
CA ASN A 110 -28.14 -12.73 1.41
C ASN A 110 -26.74 -12.89 0.80
N PRO A 111 -26.42 -12.18 -0.32
CA PRO A 111 -25.09 -12.22 -0.89
C PRO A 111 -24.03 -11.80 0.12
N MET A 112 -22.92 -12.52 0.13
CA MET A 112 -21.79 -12.25 1.01
C MET A 112 -21.33 -10.80 0.80
N GLY A 113 -21.16 -10.07 1.91
CA GLY A 113 -20.64 -8.71 1.92
C GLY A 113 -21.68 -7.62 2.06
N SER A 114 -22.97 -7.85 1.74
CA SER A 114 -24.00 -6.79 1.73
C SER A 114 -24.15 -6.04 3.06
N SER A 115 -24.02 -6.75 4.20
CA SER A 115 -24.08 -6.16 5.55
C SER A 115 -22.77 -5.50 6.02
N PHE A 116 -21.64 -5.75 5.35
CA PHE A 116 -20.32 -5.21 5.70
C PHE A 116 -19.94 -3.98 4.87
N MET A 117 -20.78 -3.60 3.91
CA MET A 117 -20.50 -2.48 3.01
C MET A 117 -21.00 -1.17 3.64
N ASN A 118 -20.19 -0.59 4.52
CA ASN A 118 -20.46 0.73 5.07
C ASN A 118 -20.31 1.77 3.95
N ARG A 119 -21.43 2.40 3.56
CA ARG A 119 -21.42 3.54 2.64
C ARG A 119 -20.65 4.68 3.28
N GLN A 120 -19.70 5.22 2.54
CA GLN A 120 -18.93 6.38 2.91
C GLN A 120 -19.47 7.61 2.19
N LYS A 121 -19.26 8.76 2.84
CA LYS A 121 -19.44 10.07 2.24
C LYS A 121 -18.09 10.54 1.71
N VAL A 122 -18.04 10.89 0.43
CA VAL A 122 -16.91 11.61 -0.16
C VAL A 122 -17.42 12.96 -0.60
N THR A 123 -16.69 14.02 -0.24
CA THR A 123 -16.96 15.36 -0.74
C THR A 123 -15.95 15.70 -1.82
N ILE A 124 -16.39 16.29 -2.93
CA ILE A 124 -15.55 16.83 -4.00
C ILE A 124 -16.10 18.20 -4.37
N ASP A 125 -15.29 19.26 -4.26
CA ASP A 125 -15.70 20.64 -4.54
C ASP A 125 -17.06 21.04 -3.88
N GLY A 126 -17.25 20.60 -2.63
CA GLY A 126 -18.47 20.84 -1.84
C GLY A 126 -19.68 19.97 -2.21
N VAL A 127 -19.56 19.05 -3.17
CA VAL A 127 -20.61 18.09 -3.54
C VAL A 127 -20.43 16.79 -2.78
N GLU A 128 -21.47 16.35 -2.06
CA GLU A 128 -21.46 15.07 -1.35
C GLU A 128 -21.85 13.91 -2.27
N PHE A 129 -21.01 12.88 -2.29
CA PHE A 129 -21.27 11.60 -2.92
C PHE A 129 -21.45 10.55 -1.84
N ASN A 130 -22.50 9.72 -1.94
CA ASN A 130 -22.74 8.60 -1.03
C ASN A 130 -22.62 7.26 -1.76
N GLY A 131 -21.80 6.35 -1.24
CA GLY A 131 -21.62 5.03 -1.84
C GLY A 131 -20.45 4.25 -1.27
N LEU A 132 -20.02 3.23 -1.99
CA LEU A 132 -18.96 2.32 -1.56
C LEU A 132 -17.66 2.69 -2.21
N PHE A 133 -17.20 3.87 -1.85
CA PHE A 133 -15.97 4.41 -2.39
C PHE A 133 -15.17 5.11 -1.32
N GLN A 134 -13.87 5.18 -1.57
CA GLN A 134 -12.92 5.86 -0.71
C GLN A 134 -12.08 6.79 -1.57
N ARG A 135 -11.91 8.01 -1.09
CA ARG A 135 -11.10 9.03 -1.74
C ARG A 135 -9.69 9.03 -1.18
N TYR A 136 -8.72 9.25 -2.05
CA TYR A 136 -7.30 9.33 -1.74
C TYR A 136 -6.70 10.55 -2.43
N ALA A 137 -5.89 11.31 -1.70
CA ALA A 137 -5.12 12.44 -2.24
C ALA A 137 -3.66 12.42 -1.73
N THR A 138 -3.21 11.28 -1.22
CA THR A 138 -1.88 11.08 -0.66
C THR A 138 -0.85 10.76 -1.75
N LEU A 139 0.44 10.98 -1.43
CA LEU A 139 1.56 10.66 -2.33
C LEU A 139 1.63 9.17 -2.68
N PHE A 140 1.32 8.28 -1.74
CA PHE A 140 1.25 6.85 -1.98
C PHE A 140 -0.17 6.36 -1.72
N ILE A 141 -0.72 5.59 -2.66
CA ILE A 141 -2.03 4.97 -2.54
C ILE A 141 -1.85 3.46 -2.66
N GLU A 142 -2.11 2.74 -1.57
CA GLU A 142 -1.99 1.29 -1.50
C GLU A 142 -2.91 0.61 -2.52
N LYS A 143 -2.41 -0.38 -3.24
CA LYS A 143 -3.22 -1.12 -4.22
C LYS A 143 -4.30 -1.92 -3.52
N ASN A 144 -5.53 -1.41 -3.60
CA ASN A 144 -6.73 -2.09 -3.11
C ASN A 144 -7.85 -2.17 -4.16
N TRP A 145 -7.46 -1.98 -5.43
CA TRP A 145 -8.27 -2.13 -6.64
C TRP A 145 -7.74 -3.26 -7.52
N LYS A 146 -8.66 -3.84 -8.31
CA LYS A 146 -8.34 -4.81 -9.36
C LYS A 146 -8.21 -4.13 -10.72
N TYR A 147 -9.14 -3.22 -11.03
CA TYR A 147 -9.19 -2.51 -12.31
C TYR A 147 -8.53 -1.14 -12.18
N GLY A 148 -7.51 -0.89 -12.99
CA GLY A 148 -6.73 0.34 -13.06
C GLY A 148 -7.47 1.49 -13.77
N LEU A 149 -6.77 2.61 -13.95
CA LEU A 149 -7.33 3.84 -14.52
C LEU A 149 -7.80 3.67 -15.98
N LYS A 150 -7.10 2.84 -16.76
CA LYS A 150 -7.37 2.59 -18.19
C LYS A 150 -8.26 1.37 -18.47
N GLU A 151 -8.70 0.65 -17.42
CA GLU A 151 -9.54 -0.54 -17.56
C GLU A 151 -11.00 -0.22 -17.27
N ASP A 152 -11.93 -0.83 -17.99
CA ASP A 152 -13.36 -0.65 -17.68
C ASP A 152 -13.76 -1.38 -16.40
N PHE A 153 -14.75 -0.84 -15.68
CA PHE A 153 -15.42 -1.59 -14.63
C PHE A 153 -16.40 -2.56 -15.32
N PRO A 154 -16.20 -3.89 -15.26
CA PRO A 154 -17.04 -4.79 -16.04
C PRO A 154 -18.50 -4.82 -15.57
N GLU A 155 -19.44 -5.00 -16.48
CA GLU A 155 -20.85 -5.22 -16.12
C GLU A 155 -21.08 -6.60 -15.47
N THR A 156 -20.29 -7.61 -15.88
CA THR A 156 -20.40 -8.98 -15.37
C THR A 156 -19.02 -9.57 -15.08
N ILE A 157 -18.95 -10.51 -14.14
CA ILE A 157 -17.70 -11.21 -13.79
C ILE A 157 -17.91 -12.71 -13.74
N SER A 158 -16.82 -13.45 -13.97
CA SER A 158 -16.75 -14.86 -13.63
C SER A 158 -16.45 -15.03 -12.13
N LEU A 159 -17.20 -15.90 -11.47
CA LEU A 159 -17.01 -16.24 -10.06
C LEU A 159 -16.22 -17.55 -9.94
N GLN A 160 -15.45 -17.68 -8.87
CA GLN A 160 -14.85 -18.97 -8.50
C GLN A 160 -15.94 -19.99 -8.16
N GLN A 161 -15.62 -21.28 -8.30
CA GLN A 161 -16.57 -22.35 -8.03
C GLN A 161 -17.14 -22.23 -6.61
N ASN A 162 -18.46 -22.38 -6.48
CA ASN A 162 -19.25 -22.24 -5.24
C ASN A 162 -19.39 -20.80 -4.68
N MET A 163 -18.81 -19.78 -5.30
CA MET A 163 -19.06 -18.40 -4.92
C MET A 163 -20.38 -17.90 -5.52
N LYS A 164 -21.16 -17.16 -4.71
CA LYS A 164 -22.45 -16.57 -5.12
C LYS A 164 -22.41 -15.05 -5.27
N SER A 165 -21.34 -14.43 -4.79
CA SER A 165 -21.08 -13.01 -4.96
C SER A 165 -19.58 -12.73 -4.89
N ASN A 166 -19.16 -11.57 -5.38
CA ASN A 166 -17.82 -11.06 -5.18
C ASN A 166 -17.83 -9.53 -5.20
N ILE A 167 -16.89 -8.91 -4.50
CA ILE A 167 -16.68 -7.46 -4.53
C ILE A 167 -15.49 -7.20 -5.44
N GLN A 168 -15.69 -6.35 -6.44
CA GLN A 168 -14.60 -5.84 -7.26
C GLN A 168 -14.35 -4.38 -6.95
N ALA A 169 -13.14 -3.93 -7.20
CA ALA A 169 -12.75 -2.55 -6.97
C ALA A 169 -12.03 -1.97 -8.19
N LYS A 170 -12.34 -0.72 -8.50
CA LYS A 170 -11.72 0.07 -9.57
C LYS A 170 -11.25 1.42 -9.02
N ILE A 171 -10.08 1.86 -9.45
CA ILE A 171 -9.61 3.23 -9.21
C ILE A 171 -10.02 4.15 -10.36
N PHE A 172 -10.44 5.36 -10.02
CA PHE A 172 -10.85 6.43 -10.93
C PHE A 172 -10.07 7.70 -10.63
N ARG A 173 -9.75 8.47 -11.68
CA ARG A 173 -9.47 9.91 -11.51
C ARG A 173 -10.76 10.59 -11.05
N GLN A 174 -10.65 11.69 -10.32
CA GLN A 174 -11.83 12.42 -9.82
C GLN A 174 -12.88 12.72 -10.91
N LYS A 175 -12.45 13.19 -12.10
CA LYS A 175 -13.38 13.49 -13.19
C LYS A 175 -14.14 12.25 -13.68
N ASP A 176 -13.44 11.12 -13.77
CA ASP A 176 -13.99 9.88 -14.31
C ASP A 176 -14.94 9.25 -13.28
N PHE A 177 -14.65 9.42 -11.99
CA PHE A 177 -15.56 9.04 -10.90
C PHE A 177 -16.88 9.81 -10.96
N ILE A 178 -16.84 11.13 -11.19
CA ILE A 178 -18.05 11.97 -11.30
C ILE A 178 -18.95 11.44 -12.43
N THR A 179 -18.38 11.25 -13.62
CA THR A 179 -19.10 10.69 -14.77
C THR A 179 -19.69 9.31 -14.46
N TYR A 180 -18.89 8.43 -13.85
CA TYR A 180 -19.34 7.10 -13.43
C TYR A 180 -20.52 7.19 -12.44
N TYR A 181 -20.44 8.07 -11.43
CA TYR A 181 -21.49 8.22 -10.42
C TYR A 181 -22.79 8.76 -11.00
N GLU A 182 -22.72 9.77 -11.86
CA GLU A 182 -23.90 10.34 -12.52
C GLU A 182 -24.60 9.30 -13.41
N ASN A 183 -23.83 8.50 -14.14
CA ASN A 183 -24.37 7.40 -14.95
C ASN A 183 -25.00 6.31 -14.07
N TYR A 184 -24.30 5.89 -13.01
CA TYR A 184 -24.77 4.87 -12.08
C TYR A 184 -26.06 5.28 -11.36
N THR A 185 -26.17 6.54 -10.96
CA THR A 185 -27.34 7.08 -10.26
C THR A 185 -28.43 7.62 -11.20
N GLN A 186 -28.18 7.63 -12.52
CA GLN A 186 -29.05 8.20 -13.54
C GLN A 186 -29.38 9.69 -13.29
N GLN A 187 -28.39 10.45 -12.84
CA GLN A 187 -28.50 11.89 -12.55
C GLN A 187 -27.44 12.69 -13.31
N PRO A 188 -27.55 12.80 -14.65
CA PRO A 188 -26.60 13.57 -15.44
C PRO A 188 -26.59 15.04 -15.01
N GLY A 189 -25.39 15.61 -14.80
CA GLY A 189 -25.20 16.99 -14.37
C GLY A 189 -25.43 17.24 -12.87
N TYR A 190 -25.60 16.19 -12.06
CA TYR A 190 -25.69 16.30 -10.60
C TYR A 190 -24.53 17.10 -10.01
N PHE A 191 -23.29 16.81 -10.40
CA PHE A 191 -22.12 17.49 -9.88
C PHE A 191 -22.14 18.97 -10.26
N ALA A 192 -22.32 19.27 -11.56
CA ALA A 192 -22.32 20.64 -12.07
C ALA A 192 -23.38 21.53 -11.39
N LYS A 193 -24.56 20.97 -11.09
CA LYS A 193 -25.65 21.69 -10.43
C LYS A 193 -25.37 22.02 -8.95
N ASN A 194 -24.63 21.15 -8.25
CA ASN A 194 -24.44 21.25 -6.80
C ASN A 194 -23.03 21.76 -6.41
N ARG A 195 -22.11 21.88 -7.38
CA ARG A 195 -20.73 22.31 -7.15
C ARG A 195 -20.69 23.70 -6.51
N GLN A 196 -19.87 23.83 -5.48
CA GLN A 196 -19.58 25.13 -4.87
C GLN A 196 -18.39 25.77 -5.59
N ASN A 197 -18.40 27.10 -5.76
CA ASN A 197 -17.34 27.84 -6.47
C ASN A 197 -16.02 27.99 -5.70
N SER A 198 -15.73 27.07 -4.77
CA SER A 198 -14.49 27.06 -4.00
C SER A 198 -13.66 25.85 -4.42
N PRO A 199 -12.49 26.04 -5.06
CA PRO A 199 -11.59 24.94 -5.35
C PRO A 199 -11.21 24.23 -4.06
N GLU A 200 -11.27 22.91 -4.07
CA GLU A 200 -10.85 22.13 -2.92
C GLU A 200 -9.35 22.30 -2.65
N GLU A 201 -8.99 22.54 -1.39
CA GLU A 201 -7.59 22.68 -1.00
C GLU A 201 -6.89 21.32 -1.13
N LYS A 202 -5.73 21.30 -1.80
CA LYS A 202 -4.92 20.09 -1.88
C LYS A 202 -4.39 19.78 -0.48
N ASP A 203 -4.71 18.59 0.04
CA ASP A 203 -4.08 18.08 1.24
C ASP A 203 -2.60 17.83 0.96
N LYS A 204 -1.75 18.70 1.49
CA LYS A 204 -0.29 18.61 1.36
C LYS A 204 0.32 17.79 2.50
N SER A 205 -0.48 17.24 3.41
CA SER A 205 0.04 16.43 4.49
C SER A 205 0.61 15.13 3.92
N LEU A 206 1.91 14.92 4.14
CA LEU A 206 2.55 13.64 3.84
C LEU A 206 2.31 12.74 5.05
N PRO A 207 1.68 11.57 4.89
CA PRO A 207 1.49 10.64 6.00
C PRO A 207 2.87 10.13 6.45
N LEU A 208 3.32 10.55 7.64
CA LEU A 208 4.58 10.11 8.24
C LEU A 208 4.40 8.76 8.94
N ALA A 209 5.38 7.87 8.82
CA ALA A 209 5.28 6.51 9.36
C ALA A 209 5.46 6.38 10.88
N VAL A 210 5.80 7.46 11.61
CA VAL A 210 6.37 7.34 12.96
C VAL A 210 5.71 8.27 13.98
N SER A 211 4.55 7.86 14.49
CA SER A 211 4.01 8.40 15.74
C SER A 211 4.60 7.63 16.92
N PRO A 212 4.99 8.29 18.04
CA PRO A 212 5.43 7.59 19.24
C PRO A 212 4.36 6.62 19.75
N LEU A 213 4.71 5.36 19.94
CA LEU A 213 3.78 4.34 20.44
C LEU A 213 3.60 4.46 21.95
N PRO A 214 2.35 4.42 22.48
CA PRO A 214 2.12 4.54 23.92
C PRO A 214 2.71 3.35 24.71
N SER A 215 2.96 3.54 26.00
CA SER A 215 3.33 2.46 26.94
C SER A 215 2.11 1.86 27.63
N LEU A 216 2.15 0.54 27.80
CA LEU A 216 1.19 -0.25 28.56
C LEU A 216 1.50 -0.14 30.06
N SER A 217 0.45 -0.19 30.86
CA SER A 217 0.51 -0.04 32.32
C SER A 217 0.73 -1.39 33.02
N ASP A 218 0.29 -2.50 32.42
CA ASP A 218 0.59 -3.85 32.93
C ASP A 218 2.04 -4.24 32.60
N ALA A 219 2.83 -4.55 33.63
CA ALA A 219 4.27 -4.81 33.48
C ALA A 219 4.59 -6.06 32.63
N ALA A 220 3.74 -7.09 32.65
CA ALA A 220 3.95 -8.28 31.84
C ALA A 220 3.64 -7.99 30.37
N LEU A 221 2.59 -7.21 30.10
CA LEU A 221 2.25 -6.76 28.75
C LEU A 221 3.29 -5.77 28.20
N GLU A 222 3.74 -4.79 28.98
CA GLU A 222 4.75 -3.83 28.52
C GLU A 222 6.07 -4.53 28.22
N LYS A 223 6.48 -5.53 29.01
CA LYS A 223 7.67 -6.34 28.72
C LYS A 223 7.55 -7.05 27.36
N ALA A 224 6.43 -7.72 27.11
CA ALA A 224 6.22 -8.43 25.85
C ALA A 224 6.06 -7.46 24.65
N MET A 225 5.39 -6.33 24.87
CA MET A 225 5.20 -5.28 23.87
C MET A 225 6.51 -4.58 23.51
N LYS A 226 7.46 -4.46 24.45
CA LYS A 226 8.78 -3.89 24.17
C LYS A 226 9.51 -4.65 23.06
N GLU A 227 9.46 -5.99 23.09
CA GLU A 227 10.09 -6.81 22.05
C GLU A 227 9.42 -6.62 20.67
N LEU A 228 8.11 -6.39 20.64
CA LEU A 228 7.38 -6.05 19.40
C LEU A 228 7.75 -4.66 18.90
N LYS A 229 7.87 -3.67 19.80
CA LYS A 229 8.29 -2.31 19.47
C LYS A 229 9.71 -2.30 18.90
N GLU A 230 10.62 -3.13 19.41
CA GLU A 230 11.98 -3.27 18.87
C GLU A 230 11.95 -3.80 17.43
N VAL A 231 11.25 -4.91 17.17
CA VAL A 231 11.11 -5.46 15.80
C VAL A 231 10.43 -4.46 14.86
N TYR A 232 9.43 -3.73 15.33
CA TYR A 232 8.77 -2.67 14.57
C TYR A 232 9.76 -1.55 14.18
N GLN A 233 10.57 -1.06 15.12
CA GLN A 233 11.55 -0.01 14.85
C GLN A 233 12.67 -0.46 13.90
N GLU A 234 13.08 -1.72 13.97
CA GLU A 234 14.01 -2.32 13.01
C GLU A 234 13.36 -2.43 11.63
N TYR A 235 12.10 -2.86 11.55
CA TYR A 235 11.36 -3.00 10.28
C TYR A 235 11.18 -1.68 9.54
N LEU A 236 11.00 -0.57 10.26
CA LEU A 236 10.94 0.77 9.65
C LEU A 236 12.26 1.21 9.00
N LYS A 237 13.39 0.59 9.37
CA LYS A 237 14.73 0.92 8.87
C LYS A 237 15.27 -0.11 7.87
N ALA A 238 14.66 -1.30 7.83
CA ALA A 238 15.11 -2.42 7.03
C ALA A 238 15.05 -2.13 5.53
N SER A 239 16.21 -2.10 4.88
CA SER A 239 16.35 -1.67 3.48
C SER A 239 16.54 -2.82 2.50
N SER A 240 16.50 -4.07 2.96
CA SER A 240 16.64 -5.24 2.10
C SER A 240 15.44 -6.19 2.23
N ALA A 241 15.10 -6.87 1.13
CA ALA A 241 13.98 -7.81 1.11
C ALA A 241 14.14 -8.95 2.14
N GLY A 242 15.35 -9.48 2.31
CA GLY A 242 15.62 -10.56 3.26
C GLY A 242 15.46 -10.12 4.71
N GLU A 243 16.01 -8.95 5.06
CA GLU A 243 15.85 -8.37 6.40
C GLU A 243 14.37 -8.07 6.71
N GLN A 244 13.64 -7.50 5.75
CA GLN A 244 12.20 -7.25 5.89
C GLN A 244 11.42 -8.55 6.12
N GLU A 245 11.76 -9.63 5.41
CA GLU A 245 11.11 -10.94 5.57
C GLU A 245 11.40 -11.55 6.96
N ASP A 246 12.66 -11.49 7.41
CA ASP A 246 13.06 -12.02 8.72
C ASP A 246 12.40 -11.24 9.86
N LEU A 247 12.32 -9.92 9.77
CA LEU A 247 11.62 -9.07 10.73
C LEU A 247 10.11 -9.32 10.72
N GLN A 248 9.51 -9.59 9.56
CA GLN A 248 8.09 -9.94 9.49
C GLN A 248 7.79 -11.31 10.13
N LYS A 249 8.68 -12.30 9.97
CA LYS A 249 8.59 -13.58 10.69
C LYS A 249 8.72 -13.37 12.20
N ALA A 250 9.71 -12.58 12.62
CA ALA A 250 9.91 -12.24 14.03
C ALA A 250 8.69 -11.53 14.63
N TYR A 251 8.11 -10.55 13.92
CA TYR A 251 6.89 -9.85 14.32
C TYR A 251 5.72 -10.82 14.47
N THR A 252 5.51 -11.72 13.52
CA THR A 252 4.42 -12.70 13.56
C THR A 252 4.54 -13.60 14.78
N GLN A 253 5.73 -14.13 15.05
CA GLN A 253 5.99 -14.99 16.20
C GLN A 253 5.77 -14.24 17.52
N LYS A 254 6.40 -13.05 17.68
CA LYS A 254 6.27 -12.25 18.89
C LYS A 254 4.85 -11.75 19.12
N SER A 255 4.09 -11.47 18.05
CA SER A 255 2.68 -11.08 18.14
C SER A 255 1.83 -12.22 18.67
N SER A 256 2.08 -13.45 18.21
CA SER A 256 1.43 -14.66 18.74
C SER A 256 1.72 -14.85 20.23
N ASP A 257 2.96 -14.65 20.65
CA ASP A 257 3.34 -14.79 22.07
C ASP A 257 2.76 -13.67 22.94
N PHE A 258 2.76 -12.43 22.45
CA PHE A 258 2.07 -11.31 23.11
C PHE A 258 0.58 -11.61 23.29
N LEU A 259 -0.12 -12.10 22.26
CA LEU A 259 -1.55 -12.41 22.33
C LEU A 259 -1.88 -13.49 23.37
N LYS A 260 -1.00 -14.48 23.56
CA LYS A 260 -1.17 -15.48 24.64
C LYS A 260 -1.13 -14.81 26.02
N ILE A 261 -0.19 -13.90 26.24
CA ILE A 261 -0.08 -13.16 27.51
C ILE A 261 -1.30 -12.25 27.67
N TYR A 262 -1.66 -11.50 26.63
CA TYR A 262 -2.82 -10.62 26.62
C TYR A 262 -4.10 -11.36 26.98
N ALA A 263 -4.34 -12.55 26.41
CA ALA A 263 -5.51 -13.37 26.70
C ALA A 263 -5.63 -13.75 28.19
N THR A 264 -4.50 -14.02 28.86
CA THR A 264 -4.50 -14.31 30.31
C THR A 264 -4.80 -13.08 31.17
N ARG A 265 -4.56 -11.88 30.66
CA ARG A 265 -4.73 -10.60 31.37
C ARG A 265 -6.01 -9.85 30.99
N ALA A 266 -6.61 -10.16 29.84
CA ALA A 266 -7.67 -9.35 29.23
C ALA A 266 -8.85 -9.05 30.17
N ARG A 267 -9.19 -9.98 31.07
CA ARG A 267 -10.29 -9.81 32.06
C ARG A 267 -9.97 -8.79 33.16
N SER A 268 -8.70 -8.50 33.43
CA SER A 268 -8.26 -7.55 34.45
C SER A 268 -7.84 -6.20 33.87
N LEU A 269 -7.85 -6.02 32.55
CA LEU A 269 -7.44 -4.76 31.91
C LEU A 269 -8.59 -3.75 31.90
N GLY A 270 -8.28 -2.49 32.23
CA GLY A 270 -9.21 -1.38 32.08
C GLY A 270 -9.36 -0.93 30.63
N LEU A 271 -10.39 -0.10 30.37
CA LEU A 271 -10.70 0.44 29.03
C LEU A 271 -9.50 1.16 28.40
N GLU A 272 -8.79 1.97 29.20
CA GLU A 272 -7.65 2.76 28.71
C GLU A 272 -6.47 1.88 28.27
N GLU A 273 -6.24 0.78 28.98
CA GLU A 273 -5.20 -0.18 28.60
C GLU A 273 -5.53 -0.86 27.26
N ASN A 274 -6.78 -1.27 27.08
CA ASN A 274 -7.26 -1.85 25.83
C ASN A 274 -7.17 -0.85 24.66
N ARG A 275 -7.44 0.43 24.93
CA ARG A 275 -7.31 1.51 23.94
C ARG A 275 -5.85 1.66 23.47
N LYS A 276 -4.90 1.74 24.41
CA LYS A 276 -3.46 1.81 24.09
C LYS A 276 -2.98 0.58 23.31
N HIS A 277 -3.39 -0.62 23.72
CA HIS A 277 -3.09 -1.84 22.96
C HIS A 277 -3.63 -1.76 21.52
N THR A 278 -4.87 -1.32 21.34
CA THR A 278 -5.47 -1.16 20.01
C THR A 278 -4.69 -0.17 19.16
N GLU A 279 -4.30 0.97 19.75
CA GLU A 279 -3.50 2.00 19.09
C GLU A 279 -2.15 1.45 18.60
N ILE A 280 -1.42 0.73 19.46
CA ILE A 280 -0.14 0.11 19.12
C ILE A 280 -0.33 -0.94 18.02
N SER A 281 -1.30 -1.84 18.19
CA SER A 281 -1.56 -2.93 17.25
C SER A 281 -1.99 -2.42 15.88
N SER A 282 -2.80 -1.36 15.82
CA SER A 282 -3.17 -0.70 14.56
C SER A 282 -1.96 -0.05 13.88
N ALA A 283 -1.12 0.68 14.62
CA ALA A 283 0.07 1.31 14.06
C ALA A 283 1.05 0.28 13.47
N MET A 284 1.33 -0.79 14.23
CA MET A 284 2.20 -1.88 13.77
C MET A 284 1.59 -2.61 12.57
N THR A 285 0.31 -3.00 12.65
CA THR A 285 -0.36 -3.70 11.54
C THR A 285 -0.36 -2.87 10.26
N ASN A 286 -0.62 -1.57 10.35
CA ASN A 286 -0.56 -0.67 9.20
C ASN A 286 0.83 -0.69 8.56
N ALA A 287 1.89 -0.51 9.34
CA ALA A 287 3.26 -0.53 8.83
C ALA A 287 3.66 -1.88 8.23
N PHE A 288 3.39 -2.99 8.93
CA PHE A 288 3.66 -4.35 8.44
C PHE A 288 2.69 -4.79 7.33
N SER A 289 1.71 -3.99 6.95
CA SER A 289 0.82 -4.27 5.81
C SER A 289 1.16 -3.45 4.57
N ALA A 290 1.80 -2.30 4.75
CA ALA A 290 2.04 -1.31 3.71
C ALA A 290 2.98 -1.80 2.60
N SER A 291 2.70 -1.40 1.37
CA SER A 291 3.65 -1.51 0.26
C SER A 291 4.76 -0.47 0.36
N VAL A 292 4.43 0.72 0.86
CA VAL A 292 5.34 1.87 0.99
C VAL A 292 5.11 2.61 2.29
N LEU A 293 6.20 3.04 2.94
CA LEU A 293 6.16 3.99 4.06
C LEU A 293 7.05 5.19 3.80
N VAL A 294 6.53 6.39 4.05
CA VAL A 294 7.32 7.63 4.05
C VAL A 294 8.12 7.70 5.34
N LEU A 295 9.42 7.92 5.20
CA LEU A 295 10.34 8.09 6.31
C LEU A 295 10.43 9.59 6.67
N PRO A 296 10.61 9.92 7.96
CA PRO A 296 10.81 11.30 8.42
C PRO A 296 12.12 11.92 7.91
#